data_AF-A0A256JGB1-F1
#
_entry.id   AF-A0A256JGB1-F1
#
_cell.length_a   1.000
_cell.length_b   1.000
_cell.length_c   1.000
_cell.angle_alpha   90.00
_cell.angle_beta   90.00
_cell.angle_gamma   90.00
#
_symmetry.space_group_name_H-M   'P 1'
#
loop_
_entity.id
_entity.type
_entity.pdbx_description
1 polymer ?
#
loop_
_entity_poly.entity_id
_entity_poly.type
_entity_poly.pdbx_seq_one_letter_code
_entity_poly.pdbx_strand_id
1 'polypeptide(L)'
;MLVCGTHRGLYRLDGPHDDPTRTAECGRVHEVAPSGDARLAATADGLFRSPDGEDWRPLDGPDDPVSVLAGPETVLVGTGDADVLRARPATDGWRFDPVGDLGAHPHGDRWRDRAPSGAPSVRTLAVHPDDGVLAGLEPGGVYAFGGDFWRRYGGGPRRRPRPARAR
;
A
#
# COMPACT_ATOMS: atom_id res chain seq x y z
N MET A 1 3.00 21.93 7.20
CA MET A 1 3.62 20.70 7.74
C MET A 1 3.30 19.51 6.85
N LEU A 2 4.36 18.83 6.40
CA LEU A 2 4.34 17.61 5.60
C LEU A 2 5.09 16.51 6.36
N VAL A 3 4.61 15.27 6.30
CA VAL A 3 5.35 14.10 6.78
C VAL A 3 5.81 13.30 5.57
N CYS A 4 7.11 12.98 5.54
CA CYS A 4 7.74 12.21 4.50
C CYS A 4 8.37 10.94 5.06
N GLY A 5 8.20 9.84 4.33
CA GLY A 5 8.89 8.59 4.57
C GLY A 5 10.25 8.53 3.89
N THR A 6 11.21 7.83 4.49
CA THR A 6 12.51 7.53 3.91
C THR A 6 12.90 6.06 4.16
N HIS A 7 14.10 5.66 3.75
CA HIS A 7 14.67 4.36 4.12
C HIS A 7 15.08 4.23 5.59
N ARG A 8 15.01 5.32 6.37
CA ARG A 8 15.52 5.43 7.74
C ARG A 8 14.49 6.06 8.68
N GLY A 9 13.22 5.96 8.33
CA GLY A 9 12.11 6.45 9.15
C GLY A 9 11.38 7.68 8.61
N LEU A 10 10.59 8.27 9.51
CA LEU A 10 9.63 9.34 9.25
C LEU A 10 10.22 10.70 9.62
N TYR A 11 9.95 11.69 8.77
CA TYR A 11 10.44 13.05 8.93
C TYR A 11 9.31 14.05 8.73
N ARG A 12 9.33 15.11 9.55
CA ARG A 12 8.46 16.27 9.44
C ARG A 12 9.20 17.42 8.78
N LEU A 13 8.53 18.07 7.84
CA LEU A 13 8.93 19.33 7.23
C LEU A 13 7.87 20.38 7.52
N ASP A 14 8.23 21.42 8.28
CA ASP A 14 7.30 22.46 8.70
C ASP A 14 7.13 23.56 7.64
N GLY A 15 8.22 23.87 6.92
CA GLY A 15 8.26 24.77 5.78
C GLY A 15 9.17 24.25 4.65
N PRO A 16 9.13 24.89 3.46
CA PRO A 16 9.86 24.45 2.27
C PRO A 16 11.38 24.59 2.35
N HIS A 17 11.89 25.36 3.32
CA HIS A 17 13.33 25.62 3.50
C HIS A 17 13.84 25.17 4.88
N ASP A 18 12.98 24.55 5.70
CA ASP A 18 13.36 24.09 7.02
C ASP A 18 14.08 22.74 6.92
N ASP A 19 15.00 22.49 7.85
CA ASP A 19 15.63 21.19 7.97
C ASP A 19 14.60 20.14 8.41
N PRO A 20 14.57 18.96 7.77
CA PRO A 20 13.63 17.91 8.13
C PRO A 20 13.94 17.38 9.52
N THR A 21 12.93 17.35 10.40
CA THR A 21 13.05 16.80 11.74
C THR A 21 12.61 15.33 11.72
N ARG A 22 13.46 14.41 12.18
CA ARG A 22 13.06 12.99 12.29
C ARG A 22 12.07 12.84 13.46
N THR A 23 10.92 12.25 13.19
CA THR A 23 9.84 12.05 14.17
C THR A 23 9.71 10.60 14.62
N ALA A 24 10.17 9.65 13.79
CA ALA A 24 10.25 8.25 14.18
C ALA A 24 11.46 7.58 13.52
N GLU A 25 12.21 6.82 14.30
CA GLU A 25 13.17 5.86 13.79
C GLU A 25 12.44 4.54 13.53
N CYS A 26 12.35 4.19 12.25
CA CYS A 26 11.86 2.91 11.76
C CYS A 26 12.59 2.59 10.46
N GLY A 27 12.35 1.39 9.93
CA GLY A 27 12.85 0.93 8.65
C GLY A 27 12.33 1.76 7.48
N ARG A 28 12.38 1.16 6.30
CA ARG A 28 11.89 1.82 5.08
C ARG A 28 10.41 2.14 5.23
N VAL A 29 10.06 3.40 5.05
CA VAL A 29 8.68 3.85 4.92
C VAL A 29 8.25 3.67 3.46
N HIS A 30 7.16 2.95 3.25
CA HIS A 30 6.58 2.69 1.94
C HIS A 30 5.52 3.72 1.58
N GLU A 31 4.65 4.07 2.53
CA GLU A 31 3.57 5.04 2.32
C GLU A 31 3.23 5.77 3.62
N VAL A 32 2.83 7.04 3.49
CA VAL A 32 2.23 7.82 4.59
C VAL A 32 0.91 8.37 4.07
N ALA A 33 -0.20 8.00 4.72
CA ALA A 33 -1.55 8.35 4.31
C ALA A 33 -2.31 9.12 5.41
N PRO A 34 -3.11 10.14 5.08
CA PRO A 34 -4.04 10.74 6.03
C PRO A 34 -5.16 9.75 6.38
N SER A 35 -5.56 9.70 7.65
CA SER A 35 -6.59 8.80 8.17
C SER A 35 -7.43 9.52 9.23
N GLY A 36 -8.48 10.22 8.77
CA GLY A 36 -9.32 11.03 9.66
C GLY A 36 -8.52 12.18 10.28
N ASP A 37 -8.46 12.22 11.61
CA ASP A 37 -7.69 13.18 12.41
C ASP A 37 -6.23 12.76 12.63
N ALA A 38 -5.81 11.65 12.03
CA ALA A 38 -4.49 11.07 12.21
C ALA A 38 -3.82 10.77 10.86
N ARG A 39 -2.63 10.19 10.95
CA ARG A 39 -1.84 9.67 9.84
C ARG A 39 -1.48 8.22 10.12
N LEU A 40 -1.39 7.45 9.06
CA LEU A 40 -0.86 6.09 9.07
C LEU A 40 0.41 6.03 8.23
N ALA A 41 1.38 5.24 8.65
CA ALA A 41 2.59 4.98 7.91
C ALA A 41 2.80 3.46 7.77
N ALA A 42 2.84 2.97 6.53
CA ALA A 42 3.27 1.62 6.22
C ALA A 42 4.80 1.60 6.13
N THR A 43 5.42 0.75 6.94
CA THR A 43 6.89 0.67 7.03
C THR A 43 7.34 -0.78 7.06
N ALA A 44 8.61 -1.02 6.76
CA ALA A 44 9.24 -2.33 6.90
C ALA A 44 9.22 -2.88 8.34
N ASP A 45 9.01 -2.02 9.33
CA ASP A 45 8.90 -2.40 10.75
C ASP A 45 7.43 -2.54 11.19
N GLY A 46 6.47 -2.45 10.27
CA GLY A 46 5.04 -2.52 10.55
C GLY A 46 4.29 -1.21 10.32
N LEU A 47 3.05 -1.15 10.81
CA LEU A 47 2.15 -0.02 10.65
C LEU A 47 2.27 0.93 11.85
N PHE A 48 2.41 2.22 11.58
CA PHE A 48 2.45 3.24 12.62
C PHE A 48 1.29 4.23 12.48
N ARG A 49 0.82 4.77 13.60
CA ARG A 49 -0.19 5.84 13.65
C ARG A 49 0.32 7.04 14.42
N SER A 50 0.00 8.23 13.95
CA SER A 50 0.25 9.49 14.66
C SER A 50 -0.90 10.47 14.49
N PRO A 51 -1.43 11.09 15.56
CA PRO A 51 -2.47 12.11 15.47
C PRO A 51 -1.94 13.45 14.94
N ASP A 52 -0.68 13.77 15.18
CA ASP A 52 -0.07 15.07 14.89
C ASP A 52 1.08 14.98 13.87
N GLY A 53 1.53 13.78 13.54
CA GLY A 53 2.71 13.57 12.70
C GLY A 53 4.03 13.68 13.45
N GLU A 54 4.00 13.90 14.77
CA GLU A 54 5.16 14.04 15.65
C GLU A 54 5.37 12.76 16.45
N ASP A 55 4.34 12.34 17.18
CA ASP A 55 4.40 11.15 18.04
C ASP A 55 3.81 9.96 17.29
N TRP A 56 4.70 9.05 16.86
CA TRP A 56 4.32 7.84 16.14
C TRP A 56 4.29 6.63 17.06
N ARG A 57 3.19 5.89 17.03
CA ARG A 57 3.01 4.65 17.80
C ARG A 57 2.88 3.47 16.84
N PRO A 58 3.57 2.35 17.10
CA PRO A 58 3.32 1.13 16.37
C PRO A 58 1.89 0.64 16.63
N LEU A 59 1.29 0.01 15.62
CA LEU A 59 0.02 -0.68 15.72
C LEU A 59 0.25 -2.18 15.59
N ASP A 60 -0.45 -2.97 16.40
CA ASP A 60 -0.59 -4.39 16.12
C ASP A 60 -1.36 -4.55 14.81
N GLY A 61 -0.74 -5.19 13.81
CA GLY A 61 -1.23 -5.14 12.44
C GLY A 61 -0.54 -6.12 11.50
N PRO A 62 -0.73 -5.95 10.18
CA PRO A 62 -0.10 -6.81 9.19
C PRO A 62 1.42 -6.80 9.27
N ASP A 63 1.99 -7.96 8.96
CA ASP A 63 3.39 -8.08 8.57
C ASP A 63 3.62 -7.41 7.20
N ASP A 64 4.77 -6.76 7.05
CA ASP A 64 5.24 -6.09 5.82
C ASP A 64 4.17 -5.22 5.10
N PRO A 65 3.61 -4.19 5.76
CA PRO A 65 2.69 -3.28 5.12
C PRO A 65 3.42 -2.40 4.10
N VAL A 66 2.86 -2.30 2.90
CA VAL A 66 3.47 -1.59 1.76
C VAL A 66 2.61 -0.44 1.27
N SER A 67 1.29 -0.56 1.33
CA SER A 67 0.37 0.52 0.95
C SER A 67 -0.76 0.68 1.95
N VAL A 68 -1.30 1.90 2.06
CA VAL A 68 -2.40 2.24 2.96
C VAL A 68 -3.38 3.15 2.23
N LEU A 69 -4.64 2.72 2.15
CA LEU A 69 -5.74 3.58 1.78
C LEU A 69 -6.60 3.85 3.01
N ALA A 70 -6.69 5.11 3.42
CA ALA A 70 -7.54 5.52 4.52
C ALA A 70 -8.56 6.58 4.05
N GLY A 71 -9.83 6.30 4.34
CA GLY A 71 -10.97 7.19 4.18
C GLY A 71 -11.76 7.27 5.49
N PRO A 72 -12.86 8.04 5.52
CA PRO A 72 -13.61 8.31 6.75
C PRO A 72 -14.07 7.04 7.49
N GLU A 73 -14.44 6.01 6.75
CA GLU A 73 -15.03 4.76 7.28
C GLU A 73 -14.22 3.51 6.90
N THR A 74 -13.04 3.68 6.31
CA THR A 74 -12.31 2.54 5.74
C THR A 74 -10.81 2.76 5.81
N VAL A 75 -10.12 1.80 6.40
CA VAL A 75 -8.67 1.65 6.26
C VAL A 75 -8.41 0.30 5.63
N LEU A 76 -7.69 0.32 4.51
CA LEU A 76 -7.19 -0.85 3.81
C LEU A 76 -5.67 -0.81 3.81
N VAL A 77 -5.05 -1.97 4.01
CA VAL A 77 -3.60 -2.12 3.99
C VAL A 77 -3.24 -3.17 2.97
N GLY A 78 -2.33 -2.83 2.07
CA GLY A 78 -1.74 -3.76 1.10
C GLY A 78 -0.36 -4.22 1.58
N THR A 79 -0.06 -5.50 1.46
CA THR A 79 1.18 -6.08 2.02
C THR A 79 2.19 -6.47 0.93
N GLY A 80 3.41 -6.77 1.38
CA GLY A 80 4.50 -7.28 0.55
C GLY A 80 4.27 -8.68 -0.02
N ASP A 81 3.38 -9.47 0.58
CA ASP A 81 3.00 -10.83 0.15
C ASP A 81 1.70 -10.86 -0.68
N ALA A 82 1.30 -9.71 -1.21
CA ALA A 82 0.12 -9.54 -2.05
C ALA A 82 -1.24 -9.75 -1.34
N ASP A 83 -1.32 -9.48 -0.04
CA ASP A 83 -2.60 -9.43 0.68
C ASP A 83 -3.19 -8.03 0.73
N VAL A 84 -4.52 -7.97 0.85
CA VAL A 84 -5.26 -6.75 1.19
C VAL A 84 -6.07 -7.01 2.45
N LEU A 85 -5.83 -6.23 3.49
CA LEU A 85 -6.52 -6.33 4.77
C LEU A 85 -7.37 -5.09 5.02
N ARG A 86 -8.52 -5.27 5.68
CA ARG A 86 -9.40 -4.19 6.12
C ARG A 86 -9.33 -4.05 7.64
N ALA A 87 -9.02 -2.85 8.11
CA ALA A 87 -9.10 -2.55 9.53
C ALA A 87 -10.57 -2.55 9.99
N ARG A 88 -10.81 -3.14 11.15
CA ARG A 88 -12.08 -3.09 11.88
C ARG A 88 -11.83 -2.62 13.32
N PRO A 89 -12.71 -1.79 13.89
CA PRO A 89 -12.63 -1.47 15.31
C PRO A 89 -12.61 -2.73 16.17
N ALA A 90 -11.74 -2.73 17.18
CA ALA A 90 -11.60 -3.76 18.21
C ALA A 90 -11.45 -3.09 19.59
N THR A 91 -11.53 -3.88 20.67
CA THR A 91 -11.49 -3.37 22.06
C THR A 91 -10.27 -2.48 22.34
N ASP A 92 -9.11 -2.88 21.81
CA ASP A 92 -7.82 -2.22 22.07
C ASP A 92 -7.16 -1.70 20.78
N GLY A 93 -7.95 -1.23 19.82
CA GLY A 93 -7.45 -0.66 18.57
C GLY A 93 -8.13 -1.23 17.35
N TRP A 94 -7.36 -1.80 16.42
CA TRP A 94 -7.86 -2.38 15.18
C TRP A 94 -7.54 -3.86 15.08
N ARG A 95 -8.45 -4.61 14.49
CA ARG A 95 -8.14 -5.92 13.89
C ARG A 95 -8.12 -5.79 12.38
N PHE A 96 -7.37 -6.65 11.71
CA PHE A 96 -7.23 -6.63 10.27
C PHE A 96 -7.80 -7.92 9.68
N ASP A 97 -8.92 -7.79 8.96
CA ASP A 97 -9.61 -8.91 8.34
C ASP A 97 -9.23 -8.97 6.84
N PRO A 98 -8.88 -10.14 6.27
CA PRO A 98 -8.60 -10.26 4.84
C PRO A 98 -9.76 -9.81 3.95
N VAL A 99 -9.44 -9.12 2.86
CA VAL A 99 -10.38 -8.77 1.79
C VAL A 99 -10.25 -9.81 0.70
N GLY A 100 -10.92 -10.95 0.85
CA GLY A 100 -10.78 -12.08 -0.07
C GLY A 100 -9.36 -12.69 -0.06
N ASP A 101 -9.11 -13.61 -0.99
CA ASP A 101 -7.82 -14.29 -1.17
C ASP A 101 -7.17 -13.82 -2.47
N LEU A 102 -6.38 -12.75 -2.39
CA LEU A 102 -5.70 -12.18 -3.55
C LEU A 102 -4.50 -13.03 -3.97
N GLY A 103 -3.76 -13.58 -2.98
CA GLY A 103 -2.58 -14.42 -3.18
C GLY A 103 -2.85 -15.73 -3.93
N ALA A 104 -4.10 -16.20 -3.99
CA ALA A 104 -4.51 -17.31 -4.85
C ALA A 104 -4.34 -17.04 -6.36
N HIS A 105 -4.17 -15.79 -6.79
CA HIS A 105 -3.98 -15.46 -8.20
C HIS A 105 -2.51 -15.55 -8.65
N PRO A 106 -2.23 -16.02 -9.88
CA PRO A 106 -0.88 -15.93 -10.43
C PRO A 106 -0.52 -14.48 -10.73
N HIS A 107 0.55 -13.98 -10.11
CA HIS A 107 0.99 -12.58 -10.22
C HIS A 107 2.28 -12.39 -11.04
N GLY A 108 2.65 -13.37 -11.86
CA GLY A 108 3.94 -13.39 -12.56
C GLY A 108 4.09 -12.38 -13.72
N ASP A 109 3.03 -11.67 -14.10
CA ASP A 109 3.07 -10.70 -15.19
C ASP A 109 3.83 -9.45 -14.78
N ARG A 110 5.02 -9.25 -15.34
CA ARG A 110 5.79 -8.02 -15.14
C ARG A 110 5.32 -6.93 -16.08
N TRP A 111 5.03 -5.76 -15.50
CA TRP A 111 4.94 -4.52 -16.25
C TRP A 111 6.37 -4.17 -16.68
N ARG A 112 6.58 -3.16 -17.53
CA ARG A 112 7.84 -2.98 -18.30
C ARG A 112 9.12 -2.71 -17.46
N ASP A 113 9.03 -2.78 -16.15
CA ASP A 113 10.02 -2.42 -15.14
C ASP A 113 10.71 -3.62 -14.47
N ARG A 114 11.92 -3.32 -13.96
CA ARG A 114 12.77 -4.22 -13.18
C ARG A 114 12.36 -4.16 -11.72
N ALA A 115 11.17 -4.66 -11.38
CA ALA A 115 10.80 -4.87 -9.98
C ALA A 115 11.97 -5.60 -9.27
N PRO A 116 12.43 -5.12 -8.10
CA PRO A 116 13.64 -5.62 -7.46
C PRO A 116 13.55 -7.10 -7.08
N SER A 117 12.33 -7.64 -6.94
CA SER A 117 12.06 -9.06 -6.65
C SER A 117 11.08 -9.67 -7.67
N GLY A 118 10.95 -11.00 -7.62
CA GLY A 118 9.91 -11.74 -8.36
C GLY A 118 8.59 -11.88 -7.61
N ALA A 119 8.56 -11.57 -6.30
CA ALA A 119 7.38 -11.72 -5.46
C ALA A 119 6.46 -10.49 -5.58
N PRO A 120 5.15 -10.69 -5.80
CA PRO A 120 4.18 -9.62 -5.96
C PRO A 120 3.91 -8.91 -4.64
N SER A 121 3.68 -7.60 -4.69
CA SER A 121 3.32 -6.76 -3.54
C SER A 121 2.22 -5.79 -3.90
N VAL A 122 1.31 -5.48 -2.98
CA VAL A 122 0.24 -4.49 -3.20
C VAL A 122 0.81 -3.09 -3.04
N ARG A 123 1.05 -2.41 -4.16
CA ARG A 123 1.69 -1.08 -4.20
C ARG A 123 0.71 0.08 -4.12
N THR A 124 -0.54 -0.16 -4.47
CA THR A 124 -1.57 0.88 -4.47
C THR A 124 -2.94 0.27 -4.25
N LEU A 125 -3.79 1.02 -3.56
CA LEU A 125 -5.16 0.67 -3.25
C LEU A 125 -6.08 1.83 -3.64
N ALA A 126 -7.25 1.51 -4.17
CA ALA A 126 -8.32 2.47 -4.42
C ALA A 126 -9.68 1.83 -4.15
N VAL A 127 -10.71 2.67 -3.94
CA VAL A 127 -12.10 2.23 -3.92
C VAL A 127 -12.79 2.78 -5.16
N HIS A 128 -13.39 1.90 -5.95
CA HIS A 128 -14.21 2.21 -7.11
C HIS A 128 -15.69 2.02 -6.74
N PRO A 129 -16.60 2.93 -7.12
CA PRO A 129 -18.02 2.86 -6.76
C PRO A 129 -18.70 1.57 -7.23
N ASP A 130 -18.30 1.06 -8.40
CA ASP A 130 -18.96 -0.11 -9.02
C ASP A 130 -18.18 -1.42 -8.83
N ASP A 131 -16.86 -1.33 -8.65
CA ASP A 131 -15.97 -2.51 -8.63
C ASP A 131 -15.42 -2.84 -7.25
N GLY A 132 -15.72 -2.01 -6.24
CA GLY A 132 -15.28 -2.19 -4.87
C GLY A 132 -13.80 -1.83 -4.70
N VAL A 133 -13.02 -2.73 -4.10
CA VAL A 133 -11.59 -2.46 -3.83
C VAL A 133 -10.75 -2.77 -5.06
N LEU A 134 -9.96 -1.81 -5.52
CA LEU A 134 -8.93 -2.02 -6.54
C LEU A 134 -7.55 -2.14 -5.87
N ALA A 135 -6.80 -3.16 -6.25
CA ALA A 135 -5.42 -3.39 -5.81
C ALA A 135 -4.48 -3.42 -7.02
N GLY A 136 -3.46 -2.58 -7.01
CA GLY A 136 -2.39 -2.60 -8.01
C GLY A 136 -1.16 -3.32 -7.46
N LEU A 137 -0.73 -4.38 -8.14
CA LEU A 137 0.36 -5.25 -7.70
C LEU A 137 1.62 -5.05 -8.56
N GLU A 138 2.78 -5.11 -7.91
CA GLU A 138 4.08 -5.15 -8.58
C GLU A 138 4.95 -6.30 -8.04
N PRO A 139 5.44 -7.20 -8.92
CA PRO A 139 4.88 -7.49 -10.25
C PRO A 139 3.42 -7.94 -10.18
N GLY A 140 2.70 -7.91 -11.31
CA GLY A 140 1.32 -8.36 -11.40
C GLY A 140 0.44 -7.49 -12.29
N GLY A 141 -0.58 -6.87 -11.72
CA GLY A 141 -1.55 -6.07 -12.45
C GLY A 141 -2.56 -5.45 -11.51
N VAL A 142 -3.66 -4.98 -12.07
CA VAL A 142 -4.77 -4.43 -11.28
C VAL A 142 -5.80 -5.51 -11.06
N TYR A 143 -6.30 -5.64 -9.83
CA TYR A 143 -7.36 -6.56 -9.44
C TYR A 143 -8.47 -5.79 -8.75
N ALA A 144 -9.71 -6.25 -8.89
CA ALA A 144 -10.90 -5.69 -8.30
C ALA A 144 -11.60 -6.72 -7.40
N PHE A 145 -12.04 -6.29 -6.22
CA PHE A 145 -12.82 -7.08 -5.29
C PHE A 145 -14.19 -6.44 -5.03
N GLY A 146 -15.22 -7.08 -5.57
CA GLY A 146 -16.62 -6.63 -5.46
C GLY A 146 -17.43 -7.29 -4.34
N GLY A 147 -16.85 -8.22 -3.56
CA GLY A 147 -17.53 -8.86 -2.43
C GLY A 147 -17.22 -10.35 -2.26
N ASP A 148 -17.05 -11.09 -3.36
CA ASP A 148 -16.91 -12.55 -3.32
C ASP A 148 -15.48 -13.02 -3.64
N PHE A 149 -14.92 -12.57 -4.76
CA PHE A 149 -13.59 -12.96 -5.22
C PHE A 149 -12.89 -11.85 -5.99
N TRP A 150 -11.56 -11.93 -6.05
CA TRP A 150 -10.74 -11.03 -6.83
C TRP A 150 -10.83 -11.32 -8.32
N ARG A 151 -10.95 -10.26 -9.12
CA ARG A 151 -11.01 -10.33 -10.57
C ARG A 151 -9.93 -9.46 -11.15
N ARG A 152 -9.18 -9.96 -12.13
CA ARG A 152 -8.20 -9.14 -12.82
C ARG A 152 -8.92 -8.01 -13.57
N TYR A 153 -8.55 -6.77 -13.28
CA TYR A 153 -9.14 -5.58 -13.85
C TYR A 153 -8.37 -5.15 -15.11
N GLY A 154 -9.02 -5.27 -16.27
CA GLY A 154 -8.41 -5.00 -17.57
C GLY A 154 -7.37 -6.04 -18.01
N GLY A 155 -7.14 -6.13 -19.32
CA GLY A 155 -5.95 -6.80 -19.85
C GLY A 155 -4.77 -5.86 -19.67
N GLY A 156 -3.72 -6.28 -18.95
CA GLY A 156 -2.48 -5.50 -18.84
C GLY A 156 -1.96 -5.07 -20.22
N PRO A 157 -1.14 -4.01 -20.32
CA PRO A 157 -0.67 -3.49 -21.60
C PRO A 157 -0.02 -4.61 -22.43
N ARG A 158 -0.75 -5.13 -23.43
CA ARG A 158 -0.25 -6.18 -24.30
C ARG A 158 0.93 -5.62 -25.10
N ARG A 159 2.06 -6.32 -25.12
CA ARG A 159 3.14 -6.02 -26.06
C ARG A 159 2.55 -6.02 -27.49
N ARG A 160 2.56 -4.87 -28.17
CA ARG A 160 2.51 -4.91 -29.64
C ARG A 160 3.75 -5.67 -30.12
N PRO A 161 3.62 -6.68 -30.98
CA PRO A 161 4.79 -7.34 -31.57
C PRO A 161 5.65 -6.28 -32.24
N ARG A 162 6.97 -6.32 -32.00
CA ARG A 162 7.92 -5.49 -32.74
C ARG A 162 7.77 -5.86 -34.22
N PRO A 163 7.62 -4.89 -35.15
CA PRO A 163 7.67 -5.21 -36.56
C PRO A 163 9.00 -5.92 -36.84
N ALA A 164 8.93 -7.05 -37.54
CA ALA A 164 10.11 -7.77 -37.97
C ALA A 164 10.98 -6.78 -38.76
N ARG A 165 12.26 -6.64 -38.37
CA ARG A 165 13.21 -5.89 -39.19
C ARG A 165 13.33 -6.64 -40.52
N ALA A 166 12.90 -6.00 -41.60
CA ALA A 166 13.21 -6.45 -42.95
C ALA A 166 14.74 -6.57 -43.07
N ARG A 167 15.20 -7.73 -43.54
CA ARG A 167 16.59 -7.98 -43.89
C ARG A 167 16.87 -7.40 -45.27
#